data_AF-A0A850CME9-F1
#
_entry.id   AF-A0A850CME9-F1
#
_cell.length_a   1.000
_cell.length_b   1.000
_cell.length_c   1.000
_cell.angle_alpha   90.00
_cell.angle_beta   90.00
_cell.angle_gamma   90.00
#
_symmetry.space_group_name_H-M   'P 1'
#
loop_
_entity.id
_entity.type
_entity.pdbx_description
1 polymer ?
#
loop_
_entity_poly.entity_id
_entity_poly.type
_entity_poly.pdbx_seq_one_letter_code
_entity_poly.pdbx_strand_id
1 'polypeptide(L)'
;VGEAVARMAPVPSFRPDVTAWAAGALAARQALVGDEPAATTDTLGPTARSLGIPTWFYGHEPPNVFCDVIAKYFSNAIREEGLLARSDAGIVVLDGAAGTVQEIFQAVTPLFYAADDAPLPPLVLVGREHWTERVPVWSAITAMAAGRPMEQAIHLVDTIDDVLPLLPPLDRVRN
;
A
#
# COMPACT_ATOMS: atom_id res chain seq x y z
N VAL A 1 -5.85 -12.45 -11.36
CA VAL A 1 -6.34 -12.10 -10.01
C VAL A 1 -7.43 -13.04 -9.52
N GLY A 2 -8.54 -13.24 -10.25
CA GLY A 2 -9.65 -14.09 -9.80
C GLY A 2 -9.26 -15.52 -9.40
N GLU A 3 -8.32 -16.15 -10.11
CA GLU A 3 -7.81 -17.48 -9.74
C GLU A 3 -7.04 -17.48 -8.42
N ALA A 4 -6.18 -16.48 -8.19
CA ALA A 4 -5.42 -16.33 -6.94
C ALA A 4 -6.37 -16.16 -5.75
N VAL A 5 -7.35 -15.28 -5.91
CA VAL A 5 -8.37 -14.99 -4.89
C VAL A 5 -9.20 -16.25 -4.60
N ALA A 6 -9.63 -16.98 -5.62
CA ALA A 6 -10.38 -18.23 -5.43
C ALA A 6 -9.59 -19.29 -4.66
N ARG A 7 -8.27 -19.38 -4.90
CA ARG A 7 -7.38 -20.32 -4.18
C ARG A 7 -7.12 -19.92 -2.73
N MET A 8 -7.12 -18.62 -2.42
CA MET A 8 -6.91 -18.12 -1.06
C MET A 8 -8.21 -17.98 -0.25
N ALA A 9 -9.36 -17.88 -0.92
CA ALA A 9 -10.68 -17.70 -0.30
C ALA A 9 -11.01 -18.70 0.83
N PRO A 10 -10.58 -19.98 0.81
CA PRO A 10 -10.86 -20.91 1.91
C PRO A 10 -10.20 -20.53 3.24
N VAL A 11 -9.08 -19.80 3.22
CA VAL A 11 -8.38 -19.32 4.42
C VAL A 11 -8.10 -17.82 4.27
N PRO A 12 -9.13 -16.96 4.42
CA PRO A 12 -9.03 -15.54 4.08
C PRO A 12 -8.29 -14.72 5.15
N SER A 13 -7.94 -15.33 6.29
CA SER A 13 -7.26 -14.68 7.40
C SER A 13 -6.13 -15.56 7.95
N PHE A 14 -5.05 -14.93 8.39
CA PHE A 14 -3.97 -15.58 9.13
C PHE A 14 -4.36 -15.92 10.57
N ARG A 15 -5.54 -15.49 11.02
CA ARG A 15 -6.11 -15.91 12.31
C ARG A 15 -7.22 -16.95 12.08
N PRO A 16 -7.30 -17.97 12.94
CA PRO A 16 -6.42 -18.26 14.07
C PRO A 16 -5.11 -18.96 13.68
N ASP A 17 -4.98 -19.45 12.44
CA ASP A 17 -3.88 -20.29 11.99
C ASP A 17 -3.09 -19.65 10.83
N VAL A 18 -1.93 -19.09 11.16
CA VAL A 18 -1.02 -18.48 10.18
C VAL A 18 -0.41 -19.52 9.24
N THR A 19 -0.28 -20.78 9.68
CA THR A 19 0.31 -21.85 8.88
C THR A 19 -0.61 -22.24 7.75
N ALA A 20 -1.90 -22.44 8.03
CA ALA A 20 -2.90 -22.75 7.02
C ALA A 20 -3.03 -21.62 5.99
N TRP A 21 -3.03 -20.36 6.45
CA TRP A 21 -3.06 -19.19 5.57
C TRP A 21 -1.82 -19.11 4.68
N ALA A 22 -0.63 -19.25 5.26
CA ALA A 22 0.63 -19.17 4.52
C ALA A 22 0.77 -20.32 3.52
N ALA A 23 0.38 -21.54 3.89
CA ALA A 23 0.41 -22.70 3.00
C ALA A 23 -0.49 -22.50 1.78
N GLY A 24 -1.71 -21.99 1.98
CA GLY A 24 -2.63 -21.66 0.89
C GLY A 24 -2.08 -20.58 -0.04
N ALA A 25 -1.50 -19.52 0.54
CA ALA A 25 -0.91 -18.42 -0.23
C ALA A 25 0.34 -18.86 -1.03
N LEU A 26 1.21 -19.68 -0.43
CA LEU A 26 2.40 -20.23 -1.11
C LEU A 26 2.02 -21.19 -2.24
N ALA A 27 1.01 -22.04 -2.03
CA ALA A 27 0.50 -22.92 -3.08
C ALA A 27 -0.13 -22.12 -4.24
N ALA A 28 -0.87 -21.05 -3.93
CA ALA A 28 -1.42 -20.15 -4.95
C ALA A 28 -0.29 -19.43 -5.72
N ARG A 29 0.74 -18.94 -5.02
CA ARG A 29 1.92 -18.33 -5.64
C ARG A 29 2.62 -19.31 -6.58
N GLN A 30 2.86 -20.54 -6.14
CA GLN A 30 3.51 -21.57 -6.95
C GLN A 30 2.71 -21.87 -8.23
N ALA A 31 1.38 -21.97 -8.12
CA ALA A 31 0.51 -22.22 -9.28
C ALA A 31 0.49 -21.06 -10.30
N LEU A 32 0.68 -19.82 -9.85
CA LEU A 32 0.53 -18.62 -10.69
C LEU A 32 1.85 -18.07 -11.23
N VAL A 33 2.93 -18.20 -10.45
CA VAL A 33 4.24 -17.61 -10.73
C VAL A 33 5.29 -18.69 -11.04
N GLY A 34 5.12 -19.92 -10.52
CA GLY A 34 6.11 -20.99 -10.62
C GLY A 34 7.29 -20.82 -9.65
N ASP A 35 8.36 -21.59 -9.88
CA ASP A 35 9.58 -21.64 -9.05
C ASP A 35 10.68 -20.64 -9.49
N GLU A 36 10.46 -19.87 -10.55
CA GLU A 36 11.44 -18.90 -11.06
C GLU A 36 11.60 -17.71 -10.08
N PRO A 37 12.82 -17.46 -9.53
CA PRO A 37 13.09 -16.24 -8.79
C PRO A 37 13.09 -15.05 -9.77
N ALA A 38 12.22 -14.06 -9.54
CA ALA A 38 12.07 -12.91 -10.44
C ALA A 38 13.29 -11.96 -10.50
N ALA A 39 14.26 -12.07 -9.58
CA ALA A 39 15.46 -11.24 -9.55
C ALA A 39 16.63 -11.90 -8.80
N THR A 40 17.86 -11.54 -9.19
CA THR A 40 19.09 -11.84 -8.45
C THR A 40 19.08 -11.17 -7.09
N THR A 41 19.56 -11.89 -6.07
CA THR A 41 19.32 -11.70 -4.64
C THR A 41 19.86 -10.42 -4.01
N ASP A 42 20.67 -9.64 -4.72
CA ASP A 42 21.51 -8.61 -4.09
C ASP A 42 21.05 -7.17 -4.39
N THR A 43 20.13 -6.96 -5.33
CA THR A 43 19.49 -5.65 -5.61
C THR A 43 18.05 -5.84 -6.08
N LEU A 44 17.20 -4.81 -5.92
CA LEU A 44 15.94 -4.68 -6.67
C LEU A 44 16.31 -4.66 -8.16
N GLY A 45 16.41 -5.84 -8.77
CA GLY A 45 16.74 -5.95 -10.18
C GLY A 45 15.72 -5.17 -11.02
N PRO A 46 16.06 -4.76 -12.25
CA PRO A 46 15.18 -3.95 -13.11
C PRO A 46 13.84 -4.62 -13.46
N THR A 47 13.66 -5.88 -13.06
CA THR A 47 12.47 -6.70 -13.27
C THR A 47 11.52 -6.74 -12.06
N ALA A 48 11.95 -6.35 -10.86
CA ALA A 48 11.09 -6.37 -9.67
C ALA A 48 9.96 -5.36 -9.80
N ARG A 49 8.71 -5.79 -9.57
CA ARG A 49 7.50 -4.97 -9.71
C ARG A 49 6.76 -4.75 -8.40
N SER A 50 7.14 -5.49 -7.36
CA SER A 50 6.50 -5.43 -6.05
C SER A 50 7.51 -5.57 -4.92
N LEU A 51 7.42 -4.65 -3.96
CA LEU A 51 8.28 -4.59 -2.77
C LEU A 51 7.41 -4.65 -1.52
N GLY A 52 7.68 -5.63 -0.65
CA GLY A 52 7.13 -5.69 0.69
C GLY A 52 8.13 -5.14 1.71
N ILE A 53 7.68 -4.26 2.61
CA ILE A 53 8.50 -3.72 3.70
C ILE A 53 7.86 -4.05 5.06
N PRO A 54 7.88 -5.34 5.48
CA PRO A 54 7.23 -5.77 6.72
C PRO A 54 7.99 -5.32 7.96
N THR A 55 7.30 -5.31 9.10
CA THR A 55 7.89 -5.02 10.41
C THR A 55 8.79 -6.17 10.90
N TRP A 56 9.74 -5.87 11.79
CA TRP A 56 10.58 -6.90 12.41
C TRP A 56 9.89 -7.56 13.62
N PHE A 57 9.13 -6.77 14.38
CA PHE A 57 8.79 -7.07 15.77
C PHE A 57 7.35 -7.58 15.98
N TYR A 58 6.44 -7.29 15.04
CA TYR A 58 5.03 -7.64 15.19
C TYR A 58 4.75 -8.98 14.51
N GLY A 59 4.83 -10.09 15.26
CA GLY A 59 4.43 -11.43 14.79
C GLY A 59 2.95 -11.57 14.43
N HIS A 60 2.19 -10.48 14.46
CA HIS A 60 0.78 -10.39 14.10
C HIS A 60 0.56 -9.87 12.66
N GLU A 61 1.63 -9.61 11.90
CA GLU A 61 1.58 -9.12 10.52
C GLU A 61 2.46 -9.99 9.61
N PRO A 62 1.98 -11.20 9.24
CA PRO A 62 2.76 -12.07 8.39
C PRO A 62 3.01 -11.42 7.01
N PRO A 63 4.23 -11.47 6.45
CA PRO A 63 4.54 -10.83 5.17
C PRO A 63 3.70 -11.38 4.00
N ASN A 64 3.45 -10.51 3.02
CA ASN A 64 2.81 -10.91 1.76
C ASN A 64 3.77 -11.78 0.93
N VAL A 65 3.36 -13.02 0.64
CA VAL A 65 4.17 -13.98 -0.13
C VAL A 65 4.24 -13.68 -1.64
N PHE A 66 3.39 -12.77 -2.14
CA PHE A 66 3.34 -12.40 -3.55
C PHE A 66 4.31 -11.28 -3.94
N CYS A 67 5.04 -10.68 -2.98
CA CYS A 67 6.07 -9.69 -3.29
C CYS A 67 7.26 -10.35 -4.01
N ASP A 68 7.78 -9.66 -5.03
CA ASP A 68 9.02 -10.06 -5.71
C ASP A 68 10.22 -9.92 -4.78
N VAL A 69 10.21 -8.87 -3.96
CA VAL A 69 11.27 -8.53 -3.01
C VAL A 69 10.67 -8.19 -1.65
N ILE A 70 11.33 -8.65 -0.58
CA ILE A 70 11.01 -8.26 0.80
C ILE A 70 12.23 -7.53 1.38
N ALA A 71 12.07 -6.26 1.73
CA ALA A 71 13.09 -5.47 2.42
C ALA A 71 12.75 -5.36 3.90
N LYS A 72 13.55 -6.02 4.76
CA LYS A 72 13.30 -6.07 6.20
C LYS A 72 14.31 -5.21 6.94
N TYR A 73 13.83 -4.16 7.60
CA TYR A 73 14.65 -3.20 8.33
C TYR A 73 14.60 -3.46 9.83
N PHE A 74 15.74 -3.30 10.52
CA PHE A 74 15.79 -3.38 11.99
C PHE A 74 15.19 -2.14 12.66
N SER A 75 15.28 -0.97 12.02
CA SER A 75 14.71 0.28 12.51
C SER A 75 13.33 0.51 11.91
N ASN A 76 12.32 0.61 12.77
CA ASN A 76 10.95 0.89 12.35
C ASN A 76 10.79 2.29 11.75
N ALA A 77 11.56 3.28 12.25
CA ALA A 77 11.52 4.63 11.72
C ALA A 77 12.00 4.69 10.26
N ILE A 78 13.11 4.00 9.95
CA ILE A 78 13.65 3.91 8.58
C ILE A 78 12.68 3.15 7.66
N ARG A 79 12.00 2.13 8.20
CA ARG A 79 10.99 1.35 7.49
C ARG A 79 9.82 2.23 7.02
N GLU A 80 9.21 2.96 7.95
CA GLU A 80 8.02 3.77 7.72
C GLU A 80 8.30 4.95 6.80
N GLU A 81 9.39 5.66 7.04
CA GLU A 81 9.84 6.73 6.16
C GLU A 81 10.15 6.19 4.76
N GLY A 82 10.87 5.07 4.68
CA GLY A 82 11.33 4.51 3.41
C GLY A 82 10.22 4.05 2.48
N LEU A 83 9.09 3.56 3.03
CA LEU A 83 7.93 3.14 2.28
C LEU A 83 7.22 4.33 1.61
N LEU A 84 6.89 5.36 2.40
CA LEU A 84 6.15 6.52 1.91
C LEU A 84 7.03 7.39 1.01
N ALA A 85 8.31 7.59 1.38
CA ALA A 85 9.24 8.41 0.60
C ALA A 85 9.53 7.85 -0.81
N ARG A 86 9.28 6.55 -1.04
CA ARG A 86 9.44 5.89 -2.35
C ARG A 86 8.13 5.72 -3.13
N SER A 87 7.00 6.11 -2.54
CA SER A 87 5.67 6.01 -3.15
C SER A 87 5.33 7.32 -3.87
N ASP A 88 6.08 7.62 -4.94
CA ASP A 88 6.06 8.91 -5.65
C ASP A 88 4.97 9.03 -6.72
N ALA A 89 4.45 7.91 -7.23
CA ALA A 89 3.39 7.90 -8.24
C ALA A 89 1.98 8.06 -7.63
N GLY A 90 1.82 7.80 -6.34
CA GLY A 90 0.53 7.79 -5.66
C GLY A 90 0.50 6.81 -4.50
N ILE A 91 -0.41 7.05 -3.55
CA ILE A 91 -0.61 6.24 -2.36
C ILE A 91 -2.07 5.83 -2.29
N VAL A 92 -2.32 4.54 -2.10
CA VAL A 92 -3.66 3.96 -1.95
C VAL A 92 -3.76 3.35 -0.57
N VAL A 93 -4.78 3.75 0.19
CA VAL A 93 -4.97 3.34 1.58
C VAL A 93 -6.31 2.61 1.73
N LEU A 94 -6.25 1.36 2.15
CA LEU A 94 -7.43 0.54 2.48
C LEU A 94 -7.76 0.63 3.97
N ASP A 95 -8.97 0.20 4.36
CA ASP A 95 -9.42 0.08 5.76
C ASP A 95 -8.31 -0.34 6.72
N GLY A 96 -8.10 0.45 7.76
CA GLY A 96 -6.99 0.29 8.68
C GLY A 96 -7.29 0.76 10.09
N ALA A 97 -6.24 0.90 10.90
CA ALA A 97 -6.36 1.35 12.29
C ALA A 97 -5.25 2.37 12.59
N ALA A 98 -4.81 2.48 13.85
CA ALA A 98 -3.88 3.50 14.31
C ALA A 98 -2.60 3.63 13.44
N GLY A 99 -1.99 2.51 13.03
CA GLY A 99 -0.81 2.53 12.16
C GLY A 99 -1.11 3.12 10.78
N THR A 100 -2.21 2.70 10.16
CA THR A 100 -2.66 3.24 8.87
C THR A 100 -3.02 4.73 8.96
N VAL A 101 -3.64 5.15 10.06
CA VAL A 101 -3.93 6.58 10.31
C VAL A 101 -2.62 7.37 10.38
N GLN A 102 -1.62 6.88 11.11
CA GLN A 102 -0.30 7.51 11.15
C GLN A 102 0.29 7.67 9.75
N GLU A 103 0.27 6.62 8.93
CA GLU A 103 0.78 6.64 7.55
C GLU A 103 0.02 7.64 6.67
N ILE A 104 -1.30 7.76 6.81
CA ILE A 104 -2.09 8.80 6.12
C ILE A 104 -1.57 10.19 6.46
N PHE A 105 -1.37 10.51 7.75
CA PHE A 105 -0.89 11.85 8.14
C PHE A 105 0.58 12.10 7.75
N GLN A 106 1.40 11.06 7.71
CA GLN A 106 2.74 11.14 7.14
C GLN A 106 2.70 11.47 5.64
N ALA A 107 1.77 10.89 4.87
CA ALA A 107 1.57 11.19 3.45
C ALA A 107 0.93 12.56 3.20
N VAL A 108 0.03 13.01 4.07
CA VAL A 108 -0.62 14.34 4.00
C VAL A 108 0.38 15.48 4.21
N THR A 109 1.34 15.30 5.10
CA THR A 109 2.29 16.37 5.49
C THR A 109 3.04 16.98 4.28
N PRO A 110 3.70 16.21 3.39
CA PRO A 110 4.34 16.78 2.21
C PRO A 110 3.35 17.40 1.22
N LEU A 111 2.14 16.84 1.06
CA LEU A 111 1.10 17.42 0.19
C LEU A 111 0.65 18.81 0.70
N PHE A 112 0.52 18.96 2.01
CA PHE A 112 0.09 20.21 2.64
C PHE A 112 1.10 21.36 2.46
N TYR A 113 2.40 21.04 2.46
CA TYR A 113 3.50 22.01 2.36
C TYR A 113 4.08 22.18 0.95
N ALA A 114 3.50 21.51 -0.05
CA ALA A 114 3.99 21.61 -1.42
C ALA A 114 3.82 23.02 -2.00
N ALA A 115 4.68 23.38 -2.95
CA ALA A 115 4.58 24.61 -3.71
C ALA A 115 3.34 24.59 -4.63
N ASP A 116 2.80 25.76 -4.96
CA ASP A 116 1.55 25.89 -5.73
C ASP A 116 1.61 25.26 -7.14
N ASP A 117 2.80 25.18 -7.74
CA ASP A 117 3.05 24.65 -9.08
C ASP A 117 3.63 23.22 -9.08
N ALA A 118 3.85 22.63 -7.90
CA ALA A 118 4.41 21.29 -7.81
C ALA A 118 3.37 20.22 -8.17
N PRO A 119 3.70 19.24 -9.03
CA PRO A 119 2.83 18.10 -9.25
C PRO A 119 2.72 17.30 -7.95
N LEU A 120 1.49 17.00 -7.54
CA LEU A 120 1.21 16.23 -6.33
C LEU A 120 0.76 14.80 -6.67
N PRO A 121 1.37 13.77 -6.07
CA PRO A 121 0.87 12.42 -6.23
C PRO A 121 -0.49 12.26 -5.54
N PRO A 122 -1.41 11.47 -6.12
CA PRO A 122 -2.71 11.21 -5.53
C PRO A 122 -2.59 10.41 -4.23
N LEU A 123 -3.29 10.84 -3.19
CA LEU A 123 -3.56 10.07 -1.97
C LEU A 123 -5.02 9.62 -2.00
N VAL A 124 -5.24 8.32 -2.22
CA VAL A 124 -6.57 7.73 -2.40
C VAL A 124 -6.92 6.87 -1.19
N LEU A 125 -7.95 7.27 -0.45
CA LEU A 125 -8.55 6.46 0.62
C LEU A 125 -9.70 5.65 0.01
N VAL A 126 -9.70 4.33 0.24
CA VAL A 126 -10.76 3.41 -0.20
C VAL A 126 -11.60 3.02 1.01
N GLY A 127 -12.92 3.04 0.85
CA GLY A 127 -13.87 2.66 1.90
C GLY A 127 -14.46 3.88 2.62
N ARG A 128 -15.43 4.54 1.99
CA ARG A 128 -16.08 5.77 2.51
C ARG A 128 -16.54 5.65 3.95
N GLU A 129 -17.38 4.65 4.25
CA GLU A 129 -17.92 4.42 5.60
C GLU A 129 -16.80 4.31 6.65
N HIS A 130 -15.70 3.63 6.30
CA HIS A 130 -14.56 3.50 7.20
C HIS A 130 -13.96 4.87 7.55
N TRP A 131 -13.63 5.66 6.53
CA TRP A 131 -12.89 6.92 6.67
C TRP A 131 -13.75 8.14 7.03
N THR A 132 -15.08 8.03 6.98
CA THR A 132 -16.00 9.11 7.38
C THR A 132 -16.74 8.83 8.68
N GLU A 133 -16.97 7.56 9.03
CA GLU A 133 -17.81 7.20 10.19
C GLU A 133 -17.05 6.42 11.25
N ARG A 134 -16.35 5.34 10.88
CA ARG A 134 -15.69 4.45 11.85
C ARG A 134 -14.37 5.03 12.39
N VAL A 135 -13.50 5.47 11.49
CA VAL A 135 -12.21 6.10 11.78
C VAL A 135 -12.16 7.39 10.95
N PRO A 136 -12.80 8.48 11.41
CA PRO A 136 -13.17 9.64 10.59
C PRO A 136 -11.98 10.54 10.21
N VAL A 137 -11.00 10.01 9.48
CA VAL A 137 -9.80 10.73 9.02
C VAL A 137 -10.12 11.67 7.86
N TRP A 138 -11.10 11.31 7.01
CA TRP A 138 -11.40 12.07 5.80
C TRP A 138 -11.72 13.54 6.10
N SER A 139 -12.56 13.79 7.10
CA SER A 139 -12.95 15.15 7.51
C SER A 139 -11.74 16.01 7.93
N ALA A 140 -10.78 15.41 8.64
CA ALA A 140 -9.57 16.09 9.07
C ALA A 140 -8.67 16.45 7.88
N ILE A 141 -8.45 15.51 6.95
CA ILE A 141 -7.56 15.76 5.80
C ILE A 141 -8.19 16.71 4.78
N THR A 142 -9.50 16.66 4.57
CA THR A 142 -10.22 17.64 3.74
C THR A 142 -10.12 19.04 4.32
N ALA A 143 -10.29 19.20 5.64
CA ALA A 143 -10.17 20.49 6.30
C ALA A 143 -8.76 21.09 6.17
N MET A 144 -7.72 20.26 6.24
CA MET A 144 -6.33 20.71 6.02
C MET A 144 -6.06 21.09 4.56
N ALA A 145 -6.65 20.35 3.61
CA ALA A 145 -6.45 20.57 2.17
C ALA A 145 -7.16 21.80 1.61
N ALA A 146 -8.21 22.29 2.27
CA ALA A 146 -9.08 23.35 1.77
C ALA A 146 -8.30 24.59 1.29
N GLY A 147 -8.50 24.96 0.03
CA GLY A 147 -7.87 26.14 -0.58
C GLY A 147 -6.39 25.96 -0.92
N ARG A 148 -5.90 24.71 -0.97
CA ARG A 148 -4.52 24.35 -1.31
C ARG A 148 -4.47 23.41 -2.52
N PRO A 149 -3.34 23.30 -3.22
CA PRO A 149 -3.15 22.28 -4.28
C PRO A 149 -3.49 20.86 -3.82
N MET A 150 -3.23 20.55 -2.53
CA MET A 150 -3.57 19.26 -1.90
C MET A 150 -5.04 18.86 -2.09
N GLU A 151 -5.98 19.81 -2.19
CA GLU A 151 -7.41 19.52 -2.36
C GLU A 151 -7.69 18.68 -3.61
N GLN A 152 -6.89 18.85 -4.66
CA GLN A 152 -6.99 18.10 -5.91
C GLN A 152 -6.25 16.77 -5.88
N ALA A 153 -5.38 16.56 -4.88
CA ALA A 153 -4.54 15.38 -4.74
C ALA A 153 -5.13 14.34 -3.79
N ILE A 154 -6.11 14.69 -2.95
CA ILE A 154 -6.75 13.75 -2.04
C ILE A 154 -8.07 13.23 -2.61
N HIS A 155 -8.30 11.93 -2.48
CA HIS A 155 -9.50 11.27 -3.00
C HIS A 155 -10.08 10.30 -1.97
N LEU A 156 -11.42 10.19 -1.97
CA LEU A 156 -12.14 9.18 -1.20
C LEU A 156 -13.09 8.42 -2.13
N VAL A 157 -12.83 7.13 -2.30
CA VAL A 157 -13.58 6.23 -3.19
C VAL A 157 -14.20 5.07 -2.43
N ASP A 158 -15.19 4.42 -3.04
CA ASP A 158 -15.93 3.33 -2.41
C ASP A 158 -15.26 1.97 -2.65
N THR A 159 -14.65 1.76 -3.82
CA THR A 159 -14.06 0.47 -4.20
C THR A 159 -12.66 0.60 -4.78
N ILE A 160 -11.93 -0.53 -4.86
CA ILE A 160 -10.61 -0.59 -5.49
C ILE A 160 -10.69 -0.30 -6.99
N ASP A 161 -11.80 -0.62 -7.66
CA ASP A 161 -11.97 -0.38 -9.10
C ASP A 161 -11.95 1.12 -9.44
N ASP A 162 -12.37 1.96 -8.50
CA ASP A 162 -12.39 3.42 -8.63
C ASP A 162 -10.99 4.07 -8.50
N VAL A 163 -9.98 3.31 -8.08
CA VAL A 163 -8.62 3.82 -7.84
C VAL A 163 -7.85 4.03 -9.14
N LEU A 164 -7.99 3.10 -10.09
CA LEU A 164 -7.16 3.10 -11.31
C LEU A 164 -7.23 4.39 -12.13
N PRO A 165 -8.41 5.02 -12.31
CA PRO A 165 -8.50 6.30 -13.03
C PRO A 165 -7.79 7.48 -12.34
N LEU A 166 -7.45 7.35 -11.06
CA LEU A 166 -6.83 8.41 -10.26
C LEU A 166 -5.31 8.33 -10.26
N LEU A 167 -4.72 7.18 -10.64
CA LEU A 167 -3.28 6.99 -10.67
C LEU A 167 -2.68 7.44 -12.01
N PRO A 168 -1.46 7.98 -12.03
CA PRO A 168 -0.78 8.30 -13.27
C PRO A 168 -0.48 7.02 -14.07
N PRO A 169 -0.40 7.10 -15.41
CA PRO A 169 -0.02 5.96 -16.23
C PRO A 169 1.43 5.53 -15.93
N LEU A 170 1.65 4.21 -15.95
CA LEU A 170 2.89 3.55 -15.50
C LEU A 170 4.15 3.94 -16.29
N ASP A 171 4.01 4.55 -17.46
CA ASP A 171 5.09 5.03 -18.32
C ASP A 171 5.72 6.35 -17.83
N ARG A 172 5.03 7.11 -16.97
CA ARG A 172 5.54 8.38 -16.40
C ARG A 172 6.40 8.22 -15.15
N VAL A 173 6.45 7.02 -14.56
CA VAL A 173 7.13 6.75 -13.27
C VAL A 173 8.61 6.35 -13.46
N ARG A 174 9.10 6.25 -14.70
CA ARG A 174 10.45 5.74 -15.03
C ARG A 174 11.54 6.81 -15.25
N ASN A 175 11.36 8.04 -14.78
CA ASN A 175 12.38 9.09 -14.94
C ASN A 175 13.22 9.26 -13.67
#